data_AF-A0A1N7R4B7-F1
#
_entry.id   AF-A0A1N7R4B7-F1
#
_cell.length_a   1.000
_cell.length_b   1.000
_cell.length_c   1.000
_cell.angle_alpha   90.00
_cell.angle_beta   90.00
_cell.angle_gamma   90.00
#
_symmetry.space_group_name_H-M   'P 1'
#
loop_
_entity.id
_entity.type
_entity.pdbx_description
1 polymer ?
#
loop_
_entity_poly.entity_id
_entity_poly.type
_entity_poly.pdbx_seq_one_letter_code
_entity_poly.pdbx_strand_id
1 'polypeptide(L)'
;MSLLEEFSGLLKRRMGLDSGSIGQAAVERAVRHRMHAAGVDDEQDYLTRVQAWPDEMQQLIEAVIVPETWFFRYPESQVAMATLARERLFAPGSEGRVLRVLSVPCSSGEEPYSIAMALLDAGVPPQRFHVDAVDISVRMVEFAQRAVYGRNSFRGGDLAFRDRYFSEVPEGHQLAARVRGQVRFQSGNLFDPNLRAGAAPYDFVFCRNLLIYFDMATQERAVQVLRRFAREDGVIFVGPAETSLLTGRRLPSVALARSFAFRAKAAPAPAATPAPPRPPQSGPRPIVHAWAPPRRPVAQTPAPRLPVPHAAIADTPAAPPEPAAQASLRHIAALADQGRVRDVMAQCHAHIELHGASADALHLQGLLLDADGQARQAQAAYRKALYLDPNHREALLHLAALVAAEGDHDGATRLQARAARQEARRG
;
A
#
# COMPACT_ATOMS: atom_id res chain seq x y z
N MET A 1 -12.18 -11.40 -27.80
CA MET A 1 -12.03 -10.87 -26.42
C MET A 1 -13.08 -11.55 -25.58
N SER A 2 -12.75 -11.94 -24.36
CA SER A 2 -13.76 -12.45 -23.42
C SER A 2 -14.62 -11.30 -22.90
N LEU A 3 -15.86 -11.56 -22.50
CA LEU A 3 -16.75 -10.54 -21.92
C LEU A 3 -16.15 -9.90 -20.65
N LEU A 4 -15.41 -10.70 -19.88
CA LEU A 4 -14.69 -10.20 -18.71
C LEU A 4 -13.61 -9.17 -19.05
N GLU A 5 -12.93 -9.30 -20.19
CA GLU A 5 -11.99 -8.28 -20.70
C GLU A 5 -12.74 -7.01 -21.11
N GLU A 6 -13.94 -7.12 -21.64
CA GLU A 6 -14.77 -5.95 -22.01
C GLU A 6 -15.26 -5.18 -20.78
N PHE A 7 -15.75 -5.88 -19.74
CA PHE A 7 -16.09 -5.27 -18.45
C PHE A 7 -14.87 -4.61 -17.81
N SER A 8 -13.72 -5.31 -17.81
CA SER A 8 -12.45 -4.75 -17.31
C SER A 8 -12.05 -3.50 -18.09
N GLY A 9 -12.21 -3.51 -19.41
CA GLY A 9 -11.96 -2.36 -20.28
C GLY A 9 -12.88 -1.18 -19.98
N LEU A 10 -14.16 -1.43 -19.69
CA LEU A 10 -15.12 -0.39 -19.28
C LEU A 10 -14.72 0.24 -17.94
N LEU A 11 -14.43 -0.58 -16.93
CA LEU A 11 -13.98 -0.11 -15.61
C LEU A 11 -12.67 0.68 -15.72
N LYS A 12 -11.71 0.20 -16.53
CA LYS A 12 -10.47 0.91 -16.81
C LYS A 12 -10.71 2.27 -17.44
N ARG A 13 -11.53 2.35 -18.49
CA ARG A 13 -11.87 3.61 -19.15
C ARG A 13 -12.57 4.58 -18.20
N ARG A 14 -13.48 4.07 -17.37
CA ARG A 14 -14.33 4.92 -16.53
C ARG A 14 -13.59 5.41 -15.29
N MET A 15 -12.88 4.57 -14.56
CA MET A 15 -12.31 4.90 -13.25
C MET A 15 -10.79 4.63 -13.13
N GLY A 16 -10.14 4.20 -14.22
CA GLY A 16 -8.69 3.93 -14.25
C GLY A 16 -8.28 2.58 -13.65
N LEU A 17 -9.25 1.74 -13.29
CA LEU A 17 -9.01 0.46 -12.64
C LEU A 17 -8.27 -0.52 -13.55
N ASP A 18 -7.26 -1.18 -13.00
CA ASP A 18 -6.57 -2.25 -13.69
C ASP A 18 -7.03 -3.62 -13.17
N SER A 19 -7.49 -4.47 -14.09
CA SER A 19 -7.98 -5.82 -13.78
C SER A 19 -6.88 -6.77 -13.31
N GLY A 20 -5.62 -6.52 -13.70
CA GLY A 20 -4.46 -7.26 -13.17
C GLY A 20 -4.18 -6.94 -11.70
N SER A 21 -4.51 -5.73 -11.27
CA SER A 21 -4.27 -5.23 -9.90
C SER A 21 -5.38 -5.62 -8.92
N ILE A 22 -6.64 -5.65 -9.37
CA ILE A 22 -7.80 -6.07 -8.56
C ILE A 22 -8.08 -7.57 -8.64
N GLY A 23 -7.60 -8.22 -9.70
CA GLY A 23 -7.83 -9.62 -9.98
C GLY A 23 -9.14 -9.84 -10.74
N GLN A 24 -9.05 -10.63 -11.81
CA GLN A 24 -10.19 -10.99 -12.67
C GLN A 24 -11.38 -11.55 -11.89
N ALA A 25 -11.11 -12.39 -10.88
CA ALA A 25 -12.15 -12.98 -10.04
C ALA A 25 -12.99 -11.96 -9.27
N ALA A 26 -12.43 -10.80 -8.91
CA ALA A 26 -13.20 -9.75 -8.22
C ALA A 26 -14.15 -9.03 -9.18
N VAL A 27 -13.71 -8.78 -10.42
CA VAL A 27 -14.57 -8.22 -11.47
C VAL A 27 -15.68 -9.21 -11.82
N GLU A 28 -15.37 -10.49 -11.98
CA GLU A 28 -16.35 -11.54 -12.28
C GLU A 28 -17.41 -11.66 -11.18
N ARG A 29 -17.00 -11.67 -9.90
CA ARG A 29 -17.94 -11.68 -8.77
C ARG A 29 -18.84 -10.44 -8.77
N ALA A 30 -18.28 -9.26 -9.03
CA ALA A 30 -19.05 -8.03 -9.08
C ALA A 30 -20.08 -8.04 -10.22
N VAL A 31 -19.67 -8.48 -11.42
CA VAL A 31 -20.56 -8.64 -12.58
C VAL A 31 -21.69 -9.60 -12.25
N ARG A 32 -21.39 -10.80 -11.74
CA ARG A 32 -22.40 -11.81 -11.39
C ARG A 32 -23.38 -11.31 -10.32
N HIS A 33 -22.88 -10.63 -9.30
CA HIS A 33 -23.72 -10.03 -8.27
C HIS A 33 -24.67 -8.98 -8.86
N ARG A 34 -24.17 -8.13 -9.76
CA ARG A 34 -24.98 -7.09 -10.39
C ARG A 34 -25.99 -7.65 -11.40
N MET A 35 -25.63 -8.65 -12.18
CA MET A 35 -26.54 -9.39 -13.06
C MET A 35 -27.76 -9.90 -12.29
N HIS A 36 -27.53 -10.60 -11.18
CA HIS A 36 -28.60 -11.08 -10.30
C HIS A 36 -29.45 -9.92 -9.75
N ALA A 37 -28.84 -8.84 -9.29
CA ALA A 37 -29.56 -7.68 -8.76
C ALA A 37 -30.34 -6.89 -9.83
N ALA A 38 -29.88 -6.91 -11.09
CA ALA A 38 -30.51 -6.24 -12.23
C ALA A 38 -31.55 -7.13 -12.93
N GLY A 39 -31.65 -8.41 -12.55
CA GLY A 39 -32.53 -9.40 -13.17
C GLY A 39 -32.12 -9.74 -14.61
N VAL A 40 -30.81 -9.83 -14.88
CA VAL A 40 -30.26 -10.14 -16.21
C VAL A 40 -29.45 -11.43 -16.12
N ASP A 41 -29.83 -12.45 -16.88
CA ASP A 41 -29.19 -13.78 -16.82
C ASP A 41 -28.03 -13.94 -17.80
N ASP A 42 -28.02 -13.17 -18.89
CA ASP A 42 -26.97 -13.22 -19.92
C ASP A 42 -25.93 -12.10 -19.75
N GLU A 43 -24.65 -12.47 -19.82
CA GLU A 43 -23.54 -11.53 -19.62
C GLU A 43 -23.43 -10.48 -20.73
N GLN A 44 -23.76 -10.82 -21.97
CA GLN A 44 -23.73 -9.90 -23.12
C GLN A 44 -24.85 -8.85 -23.01
N ASP A 45 -26.04 -9.27 -22.58
CA ASP A 45 -27.15 -8.37 -22.30
C ASP A 45 -26.81 -7.42 -21.15
N TYR A 46 -26.18 -7.95 -20.09
CA TYR A 46 -25.73 -7.13 -18.97
C TYR A 46 -24.63 -6.14 -19.39
N LEU A 47 -23.68 -6.55 -20.24
CA LEU A 47 -22.67 -5.65 -20.79
C LEU A 47 -23.31 -4.49 -21.57
N THR A 48 -24.30 -4.79 -22.40
CA THR A 48 -25.06 -3.80 -23.17
C THR A 48 -25.78 -2.82 -22.24
N ARG A 49 -26.40 -3.33 -21.17
CA ARG A 49 -27.08 -2.51 -20.15
C ARG A 49 -26.11 -1.57 -19.43
N VAL A 50 -24.96 -2.07 -19.00
CA VAL A 50 -23.91 -1.27 -18.33
C VAL A 50 -23.42 -0.14 -19.25
N GLN A 51 -23.29 -0.40 -20.56
CA GLN A 51 -22.87 0.63 -21.53
C GLN A 51 -23.96 1.68 -21.80
N ALA A 52 -25.22 1.28 -21.85
CA ALA A 52 -26.33 2.17 -22.17
C ALA A 52 -26.85 2.98 -20.97
N TRP A 53 -26.68 2.48 -19.74
CA TRP A 53 -27.30 3.05 -18.54
C TRP A 53 -26.24 3.51 -17.53
N PRO A 54 -26.01 4.83 -17.39
CA PRO A 54 -25.00 5.37 -16.48
C PRO A 54 -25.15 4.92 -15.02
N ASP A 55 -26.39 4.77 -14.55
CA ASP A 55 -26.68 4.32 -13.19
C ASP A 55 -26.23 2.88 -12.96
N GLU A 56 -26.43 1.98 -13.94
CA GLU A 56 -25.96 0.60 -13.80
C GLU A 56 -24.43 0.52 -13.85
N MET A 57 -23.78 1.34 -14.69
CA MET A 57 -22.32 1.48 -14.67
C MET A 57 -21.82 1.93 -13.28
N GLN A 58 -22.52 2.87 -12.64
CA GLN A 58 -22.17 3.30 -11.29
C GLN A 58 -22.34 2.16 -10.27
N GLN A 59 -23.40 1.35 -10.38
CA GLN A 59 -23.60 0.21 -9.50
C GLN A 59 -22.54 -0.89 -9.69
N LEU A 60 -22.06 -1.10 -10.92
CA LEU A 60 -20.93 -2.00 -11.17
C LEU A 60 -19.64 -1.47 -10.55
N ILE A 61 -19.38 -0.17 -10.64
CA ILE A 61 -18.23 0.46 -9.98
C ILE A 61 -18.28 0.21 -8.46
N GLU A 62 -19.42 0.48 -7.84
CA GLU A 62 -19.65 0.25 -6.40
C GLU A 62 -19.41 -1.20 -5.98
N ALA A 63 -19.74 -2.17 -6.85
CA ALA A 63 -19.57 -3.59 -6.57
C ALA A 63 -18.10 -4.06 -6.65
N VAL A 64 -17.24 -3.33 -7.37
CA VAL A 64 -15.81 -3.68 -7.53
C VAL A 64 -14.92 -2.98 -6.50
N ILE A 65 -15.33 -1.82 -6.01
CA ILE A 65 -14.55 -1.05 -5.02
C ILE A 65 -14.47 -1.84 -3.70
N VAL A 66 -13.27 -1.88 -3.11
CA VAL A 66 -13.02 -2.45 -1.78
C VAL A 66 -12.86 -1.31 -0.78
N PRO A 67 -13.91 -0.96 0.00
CA PRO A 67 -13.82 0.11 0.99
C PRO A 67 -13.10 -0.40 2.24
N GLU A 68 -11.77 -0.30 2.28
CA GLU A 68 -11.00 -0.52 3.50
C GLU A 68 -10.32 0.76 3.99
N THR A 69 -10.88 1.36 5.04
CA THR A 69 -10.35 2.55 5.70
C THR A 69 -10.65 2.51 7.20
N TRP A 70 -9.89 3.28 7.98
CA TRP A 70 -10.07 3.45 9.43
C TRP A 70 -9.43 4.76 9.88
N PHE A 71 -9.85 5.25 11.04
CA PHE A 71 -9.33 6.51 11.60
C PHE A 71 -7.83 6.42 11.88
N PHE A 72 -7.09 7.49 11.58
CA PHE A 72 -5.65 7.61 11.82
C PHE A 72 -4.84 6.43 11.28
N ARG A 73 -5.14 5.97 10.06
CA ARG A 73 -4.44 4.85 9.40
C ARG A 73 -2.92 5.01 9.32
N TYR A 74 -2.44 6.24 9.16
CA TYR A 74 -1.00 6.59 9.08
C TYR A 74 -0.71 7.84 9.95
N PRO A 75 -0.73 7.71 11.28
CA PRO A 75 -0.75 8.85 12.21
C PRO A 75 0.45 9.78 12.02
N GLU A 76 1.62 9.26 11.65
CA GLU A 76 2.83 10.04 11.36
C GLU A 76 2.61 11.07 10.24
N SER A 77 1.79 10.74 9.25
CA SER A 77 1.46 11.67 8.17
C SER A 77 0.51 12.77 8.63
N GLN A 78 -0.44 12.49 9.53
CA GLN A 78 -1.28 13.53 10.11
C GLN A 78 -0.46 14.47 11.01
N VAL A 79 0.48 13.94 11.78
CA VAL A 79 1.44 14.74 12.57
C VAL A 79 2.28 15.63 11.66
N ALA A 80 2.84 15.06 10.58
CA ALA A 80 3.62 15.83 9.61
C ALA A 80 2.80 16.97 8.97
N MET A 81 1.56 16.69 8.56
CA MET A 81 0.65 17.71 8.04
C MET A 81 0.38 18.81 9.09
N ALA A 82 0.10 18.44 10.34
CA ALA A 82 -0.15 19.41 11.42
C ALA A 82 1.04 20.35 11.65
N THR A 83 2.27 19.82 11.65
CA THR A 83 3.49 20.62 11.76
C THR A 83 3.60 21.63 10.61
N LEU A 84 3.48 21.15 9.36
CA LEU A 84 3.55 22.00 8.17
C LEU A 84 2.41 23.03 8.12
N ALA A 85 1.22 22.65 8.58
CA ALA A 85 0.06 23.53 8.68
C ALA A 85 0.37 24.71 9.61
N ARG A 86 0.91 24.43 10.80
CA ARG A 86 1.30 25.47 11.76
C ARG A 86 2.37 26.39 11.19
N GLU A 87 3.41 25.84 10.58
CA GLU A 87 4.45 26.65 9.91
C GLU A 87 3.85 27.63 8.90
N ARG A 88 2.89 27.18 8.08
CA ARG A 88 2.21 28.05 7.09
C ARG A 88 1.27 29.07 7.71
N LEU A 89 0.58 28.70 8.78
CA LEU A 89 -0.45 29.57 9.39
C LEU A 89 0.17 30.67 10.24
N PHE A 90 1.34 30.42 10.83
CA PHE A 90 2.03 31.32 11.76
C PHE A 90 3.29 31.97 11.15
N ALA A 91 3.57 31.75 9.86
CA ALA A 91 4.60 32.50 9.16
C ALA A 91 4.24 33.99 9.04
N PRO A 92 5.22 34.91 9.05
CA PRO A 92 4.98 36.34 8.84
C PRO A 92 4.20 36.60 7.53
N GLY A 93 3.22 37.49 7.54
CA GLY A 93 2.40 37.80 6.36
C GLY A 93 1.32 36.77 6.04
N SER A 94 1.08 35.80 6.93
CA SER A 94 0.05 34.75 6.75
C SER A 94 -1.25 35.07 7.51
N GLU A 95 -1.45 36.33 7.90
CA GLU A 95 -2.68 36.83 8.48
C GLU A 95 -3.86 36.54 7.52
N GLY A 96 -4.91 35.90 8.03
CA GLY A 96 -6.08 35.53 7.22
C GLY A 96 -5.91 34.33 6.28
N ARG A 97 -4.73 33.69 6.19
CA ARG A 97 -4.57 32.48 5.36
C ARG A 97 -5.46 31.34 5.86
N VAL A 98 -6.26 30.77 4.96
CA VAL A 98 -7.09 29.58 5.20
C VAL A 98 -6.47 28.39 4.48
N LEU A 99 -6.13 27.33 5.23
CA LEU A 99 -5.59 26.10 4.66
C LEU A 99 -6.66 25.32 3.90
N ARG A 100 -6.27 24.82 2.75
CA ARG A 100 -7.11 23.95 1.91
C ARG A 100 -6.52 22.55 1.88
N VAL A 101 -7.27 21.55 2.34
CA VAL A 101 -6.85 20.14 2.28
C VAL A 101 -7.77 19.36 1.36
N LEU A 102 -7.22 18.49 0.51
CA LEU A 102 -7.96 17.54 -0.31
C LEU A 102 -7.67 16.12 0.16
N SER A 103 -8.70 15.28 0.33
CA SER A 103 -8.58 13.82 0.48
C SER A 103 -9.32 13.15 -0.66
N VAL A 104 -8.61 12.37 -1.47
CA VAL A 104 -9.13 11.69 -2.66
C VAL A 104 -8.35 10.39 -2.91
N PRO A 105 -8.96 9.20 -2.80
CA PRO A 105 -10.35 8.93 -2.48
C PRO A 105 -10.60 9.06 -0.96
N CYS A 106 -11.81 9.40 -0.55
CA CYS A 106 -12.13 9.58 0.87
C CYS A 106 -12.85 8.39 1.53
N SER A 107 -13.35 7.44 0.74
CA SER A 107 -14.10 6.25 1.18
C SER A 107 -15.20 6.62 2.18
N SER A 108 -15.34 5.92 3.32
CA SER A 108 -16.33 6.21 4.37
C SER A 108 -16.02 7.45 5.22
N GLY A 109 -15.02 8.26 4.87
CA GLY A 109 -14.75 9.54 5.50
C GLY A 109 -13.79 9.50 6.68
N GLU A 110 -13.27 8.34 7.08
CA GLU A 110 -12.32 8.26 8.20
C GLU A 110 -11.04 9.08 7.96
N GLU A 111 -10.52 9.12 6.73
CA GLU A 111 -9.34 9.93 6.41
C GLU A 111 -9.58 11.44 6.53
N PRO A 112 -10.56 12.06 5.82
CA PRO A 112 -10.77 13.50 5.92
C PRO A 112 -11.16 13.94 7.34
N TYR A 113 -11.86 13.09 8.11
CA TYR A 113 -12.13 13.38 9.50
C TYR A 113 -10.90 13.23 10.41
N SER A 114 -10.01 12.28 10.14
CA SER A 114 -8.71 12.20 10.85
C SER A 114 -7.86 13.44 10.58
N ILE A 115 -7.88 13.95 9.34
CA ILE A 115 -7.23 15.21 8.96
C ILE A 115 -7.80 16.37 9.76
N ALA A 116 -9.14 16.51 9.81
CA ALA A 116 -9.79 17.59 10.54
C ALA A 116 -9.49 17.52 12.04
N MET A 117 -9.60 16.33 12.66
CA MET A 117 -9.25 16.13 14.07
C MET A 117 -7.79 16.45 14.37
N ALA A 118 -6.85 16.03 13.51
CA ALA A 118 -5.42 16.33 13.68
C ALA A 118 -5.12 17.84 13.64
N LEU A 119 -5.78 18.59 12.76
CA LEU A 119 -5.61 20.05 12.69
C LEU A 119 -6.20 20.74 13.93
N LEU A 120 -7.37 20.29 14.40
CA LEU A 120 -7.98 20.80 15.63
C LEU A 120 -7.10 20.51 16.85
N ASP A 121 -6.60 19.28 16.99
CA ASP A 121 -5.70 18.88 18.07
C ASP A 121 -4.37 19.67 18.02
N ALA A 122 -3.92 20.08 16.83
CA ALA A 122 -2.74 20.92 16.66
C ALA A 122 -2.97 22.40 17.02
N GLY A 123 -4.19 22.78 17.40
CA GLY A 123 -4.58 24.14 17.76
C GLY A 123 -4.90 25.04 16.55
N VAL A 124 -5.15 24.48 15.38
CA VAL A 124 -5.56 25.26 14.21
C VAL A 124 -7.02 25.72 14.38
N PRO A 125 -7.30 27.03 14.32
CA PRO A 125 -8.69 27.52 14.45
C PRO A 125 -9.58 26.96 13.32
N PRO A 126 -10.83 26.54 13.61
CA PRO A 126 -11.76 25.99 12.60
C PRO A 126 -11.94 26.88 11.36
N GLN A 127 -11.91 28.20 11.53
CA GLN A 127 -12.08 29.18 10.44
C GLN A 127 -10.86 29.26 9.52
N ARG A 128 -9.71 28.72 9.94
CA ARG A 128 -8.45 28.76 9.20
C ARG A 128 -8.16 27.50 8.41
N PHE A 129 -9.11 26.56 8.30
CA PHE A 129 -8.97 25.44 7.37
C PHE A 129 -10.31 24.88 6.90
N HIS A 130 -10.29 24.18 5.77
CA HIS A 130 -11.34 23.24 5.39
C HIS A 130 -10.74 22.06 4.64
N VAL A 131 -11.46 20.93 4.69
CA VAL A 131 -11.11 19.70 4.01
C VAL A 131 -12.17 19.43 2.95
N ASP A 132 -11.77 19.35 1.68
CA ASP A 132 -12.60 18.78 0.63
C ASP A 132 -12.28 17.28 0.52
N ALA A 133 -13.31 16.46 0.41
CA ALA A 133 -13.21 15.01 0.37
C ALA A 133 -13.96 14.49 -0.85
N VAL A 134 -13.27 13.73 -1.70
CA VAL A 134 -13.82 13.24 -2.97
C VAL A 134 -13.73 11.72 -3.02
N ASP A 135 -14.82 11.06 -3.41
CA ASP A 135 -14.81 9.65 -3.75
C ASP A 135 -15.67 9.40 -5.00
N ILE A 136 -15.34 8.37 -5.78
CA ILE A 136 -16.15 7.98 -6.93
C ILE A 136 -17.44 7.29 -6.52
N SER A 137 -17.45 6.67 -5.34
CA SER A 137 -18.62 5.98 -4.80
C SER A 137 -19.55 6.97 -4.10
N VAL A 138 -20.78 7.07 -4.58
CA VAL A 138 -21.83 7.90 -3.97
C VAL A 138 -22.21 7.34 -2.60
N ARG A 139 -22.32 6.02 -2.49
CA ARG A 139 -22.72 5.33 -1.25
C ARG A 139 -21.75 5.62 -0.10
N MET A 140 -20.44 5.57 -0.37
CA MET A 140 -19.42 5.88 0.63
C MET A 140 -19.41 7.37 1.01
N VAL A 141 -19.68 8.27 0.06
CA VAL A 141 -19.85 9.70 0.36
C VAL A 141 -21.05 9.95 1.28
N GLU A 142 -22.20 9.33 1.00
CA GLU A 142 -23.39 9.43 1.86
C GLU A 142 -23.13 8.84 3.25
N PHE A 143 -22.42 7.70 3.33
CA PHE A 143 -21.97 7.14 4.60
C PHE A 143 -21.11 8.15 5.37
N ALA A 144 -20.12 8.73 4.70
CA ALA A 144 -19.21 9.70 5.30
C ALA A 144 -19.95 10.94 5.83
N GLN A 145 -20.94 11.44 5.09
CA GLN A 145 -21.77 12.58 5.51
C GLN A 145 -22.61 12.29 6.77
N ARG A 146 -23.11 11.06 6.93
CA ARG A 146 -23.82 10.63 8.17
C ARG A 146 -22.87 10.61 9.37
N ALA A 147 -21.62 10.22 9.15
CA ALA A 147 -20.54 10.23 10.14
C ALA A 147 -20.86 9.43 11.42
N VAL A 148 -21.52 8.29 11.26
CA VAL A 148 -21.77 7.30 12.32
C VAL A 148 -20.93 6.07 12.04
N TYR A 149 -20.04 5.73 12.96
CA TYR A 149 -19.00 4.72 12.75
C TYR A 149 -19.09 3.56 13.72
N GLY A 150 -18.95 2.36 13.19
CA GLY A 150 -18.89 1.12 13.97
C GLY A 150 -17.48 0.79 14.43
N ARG A 151 -17.35 -0.33 15.16
CA ARG A 151 -16.08 -0.81 15.73
C ARG A 151 -14.95 -0.95 14.69
N ASN A 152 -15.27 -1.32 13.46
CA ASN A 152 -14.27 -1.57 12.41
C ASN A 152 -13.49 -0.33 11.95
N SER A 153 -14.06 0.87 12.16
CA SER A 153 -13.41 2.15 11.85
C SER A 153 -12.41 2.58 12.92
N PHE A 154 -12.45 1.96 14.11
CA PHE A 154 -11.55 2.24 15.24
C PHE A 154 -10.55 1.09 15.40
N ARG A 155 -9.36 1.23 14.82
CA ARG A 155 -8.30 0.22 14.87
C ARG A 155 -7.06 0.76 15.59
N GLY A 156 -6.28 -0.16 16.17
CA GLY A 156 -5.07 0.20 16.92
C GLY A 156 -5.33 0.48 18.40
N GLY A 157 -4.27 0.80 19.13
CA GLY A 157 -4.32 1.03 20.58
C GLY A 157 -4.54 2.50 20.98
N ASP A 158 -4.24 3.45 20.12
CA ASP A 158 -4.44 4.87 20.39
C ASP A 158 -5.83 5.31 19.89
N LEU A 159 -6.80 5.28 20.80
CA LEU A 159 -8.19 5.67 20.54
C LEU A 159 -8.60 6.90 21.35
N ALA A 160 -7.64 7.65 21.91
CA ALA A 160 -7.96 8.83 22.73
C ALA A 160 -8.72 9.91 21.95
N PHE A 161 -8.57 9.96 20.62
CA PHE A 161 -9.35 10.85 19.76
C PHE A 161 -10.85 10.50 19.77
N ARG A 162 -11.20 9.23 19.96
CA ARG A 162 -12.59 8.78 20.00
C ARG A 162 -13.32 9.46 21.15
N ASP A 163 -12.74 9.42 22.33
CA ASP A 163 -13.33 9.99 23.54
C ASP A 163 -13.43 11.53 23.47
N ARG A 164 -12.55 12.19 22.69
CA ARG A 164 -12.60 13.65 22.47
C ARG A 164 -13.63 14.09 21.44
N TYR A 165 -13.88 13.29 20.41
CA TYR A 165 -14.59 13.73 19.19
C TYR A 165 -15.83 12.91 18.85
N PHE A 166 -16.15 11.85 19.58
CA PHE A 166 -17.29 11.02 19.32
C PHE A 166 -18.19 10.89 20.55
N SER A 167 -19.47 10.70 20.30
CA SER A 167 -20.45 10.30 21.30
C SER A 167 -21.10 8.98 20.90
N GLU A 168 -21.33 8.09 21.86
CA GLU A 168 -22.04 6.84 21.61
C GLU A 168 -23.50 7.10 21.20
N VAL A 169 -23.96 6.35 20.21
CA VAL A 169 -25.36 6.32 19.72
C VAL A 169 -25.74 4.85 19.45
N PRO A 170 -27.03 4.50 19.34
CA PRO A 170 -27.44 3.10 19.15
C PRO A 170 -26.77 2.39 17.96
N GLU A 171 -26.48 3.14 16.91
CA GLU A 171 -25.89 2.64 15.65
C GLU A 171 -24.35 2.62 15.66
N GLY A 172 -23.69 3.09 16.73
CA GLY A 172 -22.24 3.14 16.85
C GLY A 172 -21.75 4.42 17.53
N HIS A 173 -20.83 5.12 16.89
CA HIS A 173 -20.23 6.36 17.41
C HIS A 173 -20.48 7.50 16.43
N GLN A 174 -21.20 8.52 16.89
CA GLN A 174 -21.47 9.73 16.12
C GLN A 174 -20.31 10.71 16.25
N LEU A 175 -19.74 11.15 15.12
CA LEU A 175 -18.71 12.18 15.10
C LEU A 175 -19.27 13.56 15.47
N ALA A 176 -18.54 14.31 16.29
CA ALA A 176 -18.89 15.64 16.76
C ALA A 176 -19.09 16.64 15.60
N ALA A 177 -20.15 17.45 15.71
CA ALA A 177 -20.52 18.42 14.68
C ALA A 177 -19.39 19.41 14.32
N ARG A 178 -18.57 19.80 15.30
CA ARG A 178 -17.41 20.69 15.08
C ARG A 178 -16.35 20.09 14.13
N VAL A 179 -16.23 18.76 14.07
CA VAL A 179 -15.32 18.09 13.13
C VAL A 179 -16.03 17.93 11.78
N ARG A 180 -17.31 17.52 11.79
CA ARG A 180 -18.11 17.37 10.58
C ARG A 180 -18.17 18.65 9.76
N GLY A 181 -18.35 19.80 10.42
CA GLY A 181 -18.42 21.12 9.77
C GLY A 181 -17.15 21.54 9.02
N GLN A 182 -16.02 20.86 9.26
CA GLN A 182 -14.75 21.14 8.58
C GLN A 182 -14.58 20.40 7.26
N VAL A 183 -15.44 19.41 6.96
CA VAL A 183 -15.29 18.52 5.81
C VAL A 183 -16.45 18.71 4.83
N ARG A 184 -16.12 18.90 3.56
CA ARG A 184 -17.08 18.98 2.45
C ARG A 184 -16.90 17.78 1.55
N PHE A 185 -17.95 16.97 1.41
CA PHE A 185 -17.92 15.79 0.56
C PHE A 185 -18.48 16.07 -0.83
N GLN A 186 -17.86 15.46 -1.83
CA GLN A 186 -18.32 15.49 -3.21
C GLN A 186 -18.11 14.11 -3.84
N SER A 187 -19.14 13.54 -4.47
CA SER A 187 -18.94 12.40 -5.36
C SER A 187 -18.27 12.86 -6.65
N GLY A 188 -17.20 12.20 -7.07
CA GLY A 188 -16.45 12.59 -8.25
C GLY A 188 -15.34 11.64 -8.61
N ASN A 189 -15.00 11.62 -9.89
CA ASN A 189 -13.93 10.79 -10.41
C ASN A 189 -12.63 11.61 -10.47
N LEU A 190 -11.53 11.07 -9.92
CA LEU A 190 -10.21 11.71 -9.95
C LEU A 190 -9.81 12.18 -11.35
N PHE A 191 -10.20 11.44 -12.38
CA PHE A 191 -9.84 11.71 -13.77
C PHE A 191 -10.83 12.60 -14.53
N ASP A 192 -11.92 13.02 -13.92
CA ASP A 192 -12.84 13.97 -14.53
C ASP A 192 -12.15 15.34 -14.66
N PRO A 193 -12.01 15.91 -15.87
CA PRO A 193 -11.39 17.22 -16.05
C PRO A 193 -12.13 18.35 -15.34
N ASN A 194 -13.44 18.19 -15.08
CA ASN A 194 -14.26 19.16 -14.37
C ASN A 194 -14.19 18.98 -12.85
N LEU A 195 -13.57 17.90 -12.35
CA LEU A 195 -13.42 17.70 -10.92
C LEU A 195 -12.62 18.86 -10.33
N ARG A 196 -13.26 19.62 -9.43
CA ARG A 196 -12.70 20.82 -8.79
C ARG A 196 -12.24 21.87 -9.81
N ALA A 197 -12.85 21.94 -11.00
CA ALA A 197 -12.59 23.02 -11.95
C ALA A 197 -12.90 24.38 -11.32
N GLY A 198 -11.98 25.33 -11.48
CA GLY A 198 -12.08 26.67 -10.87
C GLY A 198 -11.84 26.73 -9.36
N ALA A 199 -11.62 25.60 -8.68
CA ALA A 199 -11.26 25.62 -7.27
C ALA A 199 -9.82 26.11 -7.08
N ALA A 200 -9.60 26.91 -6.03
CA ALA A 200 -8.26 27.30 -5.64
C ALA A 200 -7.43 26.05 -5.24
N PRO A 201 -6.13 26.02 -5.58
CA PRO A 201 -5.25 24.89 -5.30
C PRO A 201 -5.08 24.63 -3.80
N TYR A 202 -4.69 23.40 -3.47
CA TYR A 202 -4.64 22.86 -2.11
C TYR A 202 -3.25 22.97 -1.48
N ASP A 203 -3.22 23.29 -0.19
CA ASP A 203 -2.01 23.25 0.62
C ASP A 203 -1.50 21.82 0.79
N PHE A 204 -2.43 20.90 1.03
CA PHE A 204 -2.18 19.49 1.26
C PHE A 204 -3.14 18.64 0.43
N VAL A 205 -2.62 17.62 -0.25
CA VAL A 205 -3.42 16.65 -1.02
C VAL A 205 -3.12 15.26 -0.51
N PHE A 206 -4.12 14.52 -0.07
CA PHE A 206 -4.01 13.13 0.36
C PHE A 206 -4.59 12.23 -0.72
N CYS A 207 -3.79 11.28 -1.20
CA CYS A 207 -4.22 10.24 -2.11
C CYS A 207 -3.53 8.94 -1.71
N ARG A 208 -4.24 8.14 -0.91
CA ARG A 208 -3.70 6.94 -0.28
C ARG A 208 -4.47 5.72 -0.68
N ASN A 209 -3.75 4.62 -0.87
CA ASN A 209 -4.31 3.31 -1.12
C ASN A 209 -5.26 3.29 -2.33
N LEU A 210 -5.00 4.13 -3.33
CA LEU A 210 -5.74 4.21 -4.59
C LEU A 210 -4.86 3.85 -5.78
N LEU A 211 -3.65 4.41 -5.83
CA LEU A 211 -2.77 4.29 -6.99
C LEU A 211 -2.30 2.85 -7.20
N ILE A 212 -2.35 2.03 -6.15
CA ILE A 212 -2.07 0.59 -6.20
C ILE A 212 -3.03 -0.21 -7.09
N TYR A 213 -4.21 0.34 -7.41
CA TYR A 213 -5.20 -0.31 -8.27
C TYR A 213 -5.09 0.09 -9.75
N PHE A 214 -4.13 0.96 -10.07
CA PHE A 214 -3.95 1.53 -11.40
C PHE A 214 -2.74 0.91 -12.09
N ASP A 215 -2.84 0.75 -13.41
CA ASP A 215 -1.69 0.42 -14.23
C ASP A 215 -0.69 1.58 -14.31
N MET A 216 0.52 1.32 -14.81
CA MET A 216 1.58 2.32 -14.87
C MET A 216 1.20 3.60 -15.62
N ALA A 217 0.44 3.48 -16.72
CA ALA A 217 -0.01 4.63 -17.51
C ALA A 217 -1.04 5.47 -16.73
N THR A 218 -1.95 4.82 -16.02
CA THR A 218 -2.97 5.49 -15.22
C THR A 218 -2.39 6.11 -13.96
N GLN A 219 -1.41 5.46 -13.33
CA GLN A 219 -0.64 6.01 -12.22
C GLN A 219 0.07 7.32 -12.61
N GLU A 220 0.71 7.35 -13.79
CA GLU A 220 1.36 8.56 -14.30
C GLU A 220 0.36 9.71 -14.44
N ARG A 221 -0.78 9.44 -15.07
CA ARG A 221 -1.86 10.41 -15.23
C ARG A 221 -2.42 10.87 -13.88
N ALA A 222 -2.57 9.96 -12.91
CA ALA A 222 -3.05 10.28 -11.57
C ALA A 222 -2.07 11.24 -10.85
N VAL A 223 -0.77 10.96 -10.90
CA VAL A 223 0.25 11.86 -10.31
C VAL A 223 0.18 13.26 -10.93
N GLN A 224 -0.01 13.37 -12.25
CA GLN A 224 -0.17 14.67 -12.91
C GLN A 224 -1.41 15.43 -12.42
N VAL A 225 -2.54 14.73 -12.26
CA VAL A 225 -3.77 15.31 -11.70
C VAL A 225 -3.56 15.78 -10.25
N LEU A 226 -2.93 14.97 -9.40
CA LEU A 226 -2.66 15.32 -8.00
C LEU A 226 -1.78 16.58 -7.90
N ARG A 227 -0.76 16.69 -8.77
CA ARG A 227 0.11 17.88 -8.84
C ARG A 227 -0.63 19.13 -9.29
N ARG A 228 -1.66 19.00 -10.15
CA ARG A 228 -2.52 20.12 -10.57
C ARG A 228 -3.40 20.63 -9.42
N PHE A 229 -3.86 19.73 -8.56
CA PHE A 229 -4.64 20.13 -7.37
C PHE A 229 -3.79 20.83 -6.33
N ALA A 230 -2.53 20.46 -6.18
CA ALA A 230 -1.65 21.05 -5.19
C ALA A 230 -1.13 22.45 -5.60
N ARG A 231 -0.93 23.30 -4.60
CA ARG A 231 -0.17 24.55 -4.75
C ARG A 231 1.27 24.27 -5.18
N GLU A 232 1.98 25.32 -5.61
CA GLU A 232 3.41 25.21 -5.95
C GLU A 232 4.26 24.74 -4.77
N ASP A 233 3.98 25.29 -3.59
CA ASP A 233 4.56 24.90 -2.30
C ASP A 233 3.79 23.74 -1.63
N GLY A 234 2.79 23.17 -2.31
CA GLY A 234 1.89 22.15 -1.78
C GLY A 234 2.57 20.80 -1.51
N VAL A 235 1.99 20.04 -0.60
CA VAL A 235 2.48 18.70 -0.23
C VAL A 235 1.44 17.63 -0.53
N ILE A 236 1.87 16.55 -1.16
CA ILE A 236 1.09 15.37 -1.50
C ILE A 236 1.45 14.25 -0.52
N PHE A 237 0.46 13.69 0.16
CA PHE A 237 0.59 12.55 1.05
C PHE A 237 0.04 11.30 0.37
N VAL A 238 0.82 10.22 0.37
CA VAL A 238 0.44 8.93 -0.21
C VAL A 238 0.54 7.79 0.80
N GLY A 239 0.05 6.61 0.44
CA GLY A 239 0.23 5.39 1.22
C GLY A 239 1.64 4.80 1.05
N PRO A 240 2.09 3.93 1.97
CA PRO A 240 3.44 3.36 1.95
C PRO A 240 3.79 2.67 0.62
N ALA A 241 2.85 1.90 0.06
CA ALA A 241 3.03 1.16 -1.20
C ALA A 241 3.16 2.08 -2.43
N GLU A 242 2.76 3.34 -2.32
CA GLU A 242 2.71 4.32 -3.41
C GLU A 242 3.95 5.23 -3.40
N THR A 243 4.76 5.18 -2.34
CA THR A 243 5.98 5.99 -2.18
C THR A 243 6.96 5.81 -3.34
N SER A 244 7.19 4.56 -3.78
CA SER A 244 8.11 4.24 -4.87
C SER A 244 7.70 4.87 -6.20
N LEU A 245 6.39 5.00 -6.44
CA LEU A 245 5.85 5.67 -7.62
C LEU A 245 6.25 7.15 -7.61
N LEU A 246 6.03 7.87 -6.51
CA LEU A 246 6.32 9.30 -6.42
C LEU A 246 7.83 9.58 -6.46
N THR A 247 8.64 8.75 -5.80
CA THR A 247 10.10 8.83 -5.87
C THR A 247 10.61 8.59 -7.30
N GLY A 248 10.05 7.60 -8.01
CA GLY A 248 10.38 7.32 -9.41
C GLY A 248 10.09 8.50 -10.35
N ARG A 249 9.14 9.37 -9.98
CA ARG A 249 8.81 10.61 -10.70
C ARG A 249 9.58 11.84 -10.20
N ARG A 250 10.59 11.61 -9.36
CA ARG A 250 11.51 12.64 -8.83
C ARG A 250 10.78 13.76 -8.06
N LEU A 251 9.65 13.45 -7.44
CA LEU A 251 9.05 14.38 -6.49
C LEU A 251 9.93 14.44 -5.23
N PRO A 252 10.30 15.63 -4.74
CA PRO A 252 11.10 15.74 -3.52
C PRO A 252 10.33 15.23 -2.31
N SER A 253 10.90 14.27 -1.57
CA SER A 253 10.35 13.86 -0.27
C SER A 253 10.47 15.00 0.74
N VAL A 254 9.47 15.14 1.61
CA VAL A 254 9.57 15.98 2.80
C VAL A 254 10.38 15.23 3.86
N ALA A 255 11.30 15.92 4.53
CA ALA A 255 12.20 15.35 5.53
C ALA A 255 11.50 15.14 6.90
N LEU A 256 10.34 14.49 6.88
CA LEU A 256 9.59 14.09 8.07
C LEU A 256 9.45 12.58 8.06
N ALA A 257 10.04 11.93 9.07
CA ALA A 257 10.14 10.47 9.13
C ALA A 257 8.76 9.82 9.02
N ARG A 258 8.64 8.81 8.13
CA ARG A 258 7.41 8.01 7.93
C ARG A 258 6.16 8.84 7.57
N SER A 259 6.33 10.07 7.10
CA SER A 259 5.22 10.94 6.72
C SER A 259 4.60 10.58 5.37
N PHE A 260 5.33 9.86 4.51
CA PHE A 260 4.94 9.55 3.13
C PHE A 260 4.52 10.80 2.34
N ALA A 261 5.20 11.92 2.61
CA ALA A 261 4.85 13.24 2.10
C ALA A 261 5.88 13.72 1.07
N PHE A 262 5.39 14.30 -0.02
CA PHE A 262 6.17 14.74 -1.18
C PHE A 262 5.78 16.16 -1.57
N ARG A 263 6.74 16.98 -2.02
CA ARG A 263 6.44 18.29 -2.60
C ARG A 263 5.83 18.10 -3.98
N ALA A 264 4.72 18.79 -4.25
CA ALA A 264 3.99 18.68 -5.51
C ALA A 264 4.78 19.19 -6.73
N LYS A 265 5.65 20.17 -6.50
CA LYS A 265 6.60 20.70 -7.48
C LYS A 265 8.00 20.67 -6.89
N ALA A 266 9.00 20.60 -7.76
CA ALA A 266 10.39 20.78 -7.34
C ALA A 266 10.53 22.17 -6.71
N ALA A 267 11.22 22.26 -5.57
CA ALA A 267 11.63 23.56 -5.08
C ALA A 267 12.51 24.22 -6.15
N PRO A 268 12.42 25.55 -6.36
CA PRO A 268 13.44 26.26 -7.11
C PRO A 268 14.81 25.86 -6.54
N ALA A 269 15.78 25.60 -7.40
CA ALA A 269 17.14 25.35 -6.94
C ALA A 269 17.52 26.48 -5.97
N PRO A 270 18.07 26.18 -4.78
CA PRO A 270 18.55 27.22 -3.89
C PRO A 270 19.49 28.12 -4.71
N ALA A 271 19.22 29.43 -4.70
CA ALA A 271 20.08 30.40 -5.36
C ALA A 271 21.52 30.09 -4.91
N ALA A 272 22.40 29.80 -5.88
CA ALA A 272 23.74 29.35 -5.58
C ALA A 272 24.39 30.34 -4.62
N THR A 273 24.63 29.91 -3.39
CA THR A 273 25.42 30.69 -2.44
C THR A 273 26.79 30.89 -3.09
N PRO A 274 27.29 32.13 -3.26
CA PRO A 274 28.60 32.34 -3.84
C PRO A 274 29.61 31.52 -3.05
N ALA A 275 30.36 30.67 -3.75
CA ALA A 275 31.34 29.80 -3.13
C ALA A 275 32.33 30.67 -2.32
N PRO A 276 32.68 30.27 -1.08
CA PRO A 276 33.73 30.96 -0.36
C PRO A 276 35.03 30.95 -1.17
N PRO A 277 35.84 32.02 -1.11
CA PRO A 277 37.09 32.09 -1.87
C PRO A 277 37.96 30.88 -1.54
N ARG A 278 38.40 30.19 -2.60
CA ARG A 278 39.22 28.98 -2.51
C ARG A 278 40.51 29.32 -1.76
N PRO A 279 40.88 28.59 -0.69
CA PRO A 279 42.15 28.85 -0.02
C PRO A 279 43.33 28.57 -0.98
N PRO A 280 44.45 29.29 -0.82
CA PRO A 280 45.62 29.12 -1.69
C PRO A 280 46.12 27.68 -1.63
N GLN A 281 46.43 27.11 -2.80
CA GLN A 281 46.92 25.75 -2.93
C GLN A 281 48.29 25.62 -2.27
N SER A 282 48.34 24.97 -1.11
CA SER A 282 49.58 24.64 -0.43
C SER A 282 50.20 23.38 -1.04
N GLY A 283 51.30 23.57 -1.79
CA GLY A 283 52.45 22.65 -1.96
C GLY A 283 52.23 21.21 -2.48
N PRO A 284 53.25 20.59 -3.09
CA PRO A 284 53.18 19.19 -3.51
C PRO A 284 53.01 18.28 -2.28
N ARG A 285 51.96 17.45 -2.30
CA ARG A 285 51.71 16.43 -1.27
C ARG A 285 52.85 15.41 -1.27
N PRO A 286 53.34 14.96 -0.10
CA PRO A 286 54.28 13.85 -0.03
C PRO A 286 53.60 12.57 -0.57
N ILE A 287 54.35 11.82 -1.38
CA ILE A 287 53.94 10.49 -1.84
C ILE A 287 53.88 9.59 -0.60
N VAL A 288 52.67 9.27 -0.16
CA VAL A 288 52.47 8.21 0.83
C VAL A 288 52.60 6.90 0.08
N HIS A 289 53.67 6.13 0.32
CA HIS A 289 53.76 4.75 -0.15
C HIS A 289 52.56 3.98 0.42
N ALA A 290 51.65 3.59 -0.47
CA ALA A 290 50.52 2.76 -0.10
C ALA A 290 51.06 1.42 0.42
N TRP A 291 50.83 1.15 1.71
CA TRP A 291 51.03 -0.17 2.27
C TRP A 291 50.01 -1.13 1.62
N ALA A 292 50.51 -2.07 0.81
CA ALA A 292 49.71 -3.15 0.27
C ALA A 292 49.58 -4.27 1.33
N PRO A 293 48.37 -4.75 1.65
CA PRO A 293 48.20 -5.89 2.56
C PRO A 293 48.80 -7.16 1.94
N PRO A 294 49.30 -8.11 2.75
CA PRO A 294 49.86 -9.36 2.25
C PRO A 294 48.78 -10.20 1.56
N ARG A 295 49.10 -10.74 0.39
CA ARG A 295 48.25 -11.64 -0.39
C ARG A 295 47.92 -12.87 0.47
N ARG A 296 46.63 -13.16 0.64
CA ARG A 296 46.15 -14.43 1.23
C ARG A 296 46.68 -15.61 0.41
N PRO A 297 47.07 -16.74 1.05
CA PRO A 297 47.43 -17.95 0.33
C PRO A 297 46.20 -18.47 -0.44
N VAL A 298 46.44 -18.88 -1.69
CA VAL A 298 45.47 -19.60 -2.51
C VAL A 298 45.11 -20.90 -1.79
N ALA A 299 43.83 -21.10 -1.48
CA ALA A 299 43.35 -22.35 -0.92
C ALA A 299 43.58 -23.48 -1.94
N GLN A 300 44.30 -24.51 -1.51
CA GLN A 300 44.58 -25.71 -2.28
C GLN A 300 43.28 -26.47 -2.53
N THR A 301 43.07 -26.91 -3.77
CA THR A 301 41.99 -27.79 -4.19
C THR A 301 42.04 -29.11 -3.42
N PRO A 302 40.95 -29.58 -2.79
CA PRO A 302 40.94 -30.90 -2.16
C PRO A 302 40.99 -32.01 -3.22
N ALA A 303 41.83 -33.01 -2.99
CA ALA A 303 41.88 -34.25 -3.76
C ALA A 303 40.56 -35.04 -3.69
N PRO A 304 40.21 -35.82 -4.73
CA PRO A 304 38.97 -36.58 -4.77
C PRO A 304 38.99 -37.69 -3.72
N ARG A 305 38.03 -37.67 -2.79
CA ARG A 305 37.80 -38.78 -1.87
C ARG A 305 36.81 -39.77 -2.49
N LEU A 306 37.22 -41.03 -2.47
CA LEU A 306 36.44 -42.21 -2.86
C LEU A 306 35.10 -42.28 -2.09
N PRO A 307 34.03 -42.83 -2.69
CA PRO A 307 32.73 -42.95 -2.05
C PRO A 307 32.79 -44.02 -0.95
N VAL A 308 32.38 -43.64 0.26
CA VAL A 308 32.13 -44.56 1.37
C VAL A 308 30.71 -45.12 1.19
N PRO A 309 30.49 -46.44 1.25
CA PRO A 309 29.19 -47.04 1.01
C PRO A 309 28.25 -46.72 2.19
N HIS A 310 27.16 -46.00 1.92
CA HIS A 310 26.00 -46.00 2.81
C HIS A 310 25.09 -47.17 2.43
N ALA A 311 24.74 -47.93 3.45
CA ALA A 311 23.95 -49.14 3.41
C ALA A 311 22.63 -48.93 2.66
N ALA A 312 22.27 -49.94 1.86
CA ALA A 312 21.01 -50.01 1.14
C ALA A 312 19.82 -49.93 2.10
N ILE A 313 19.02 -48.88 1.97
CA ILE A 313 17.64 -48.88 2.43
C ILE A 313 16.83 -49.47 1.27
N ALA A 314 16.06 -50.52 1.58
CA ALA A 314 15.33 -51.33 0.62
C ALA A 314 14.35 -50.52 -0.23
N ASP A 315 14.35 -50.80 -1.53
CA ASP A 315 13.33 -50.37 -2.47
C ASP A 315 11.95 -50.80 -1.98
N THR A 316 11.10 -49.80 -1.71
CA THR A 316 9.66 -50.02 -1.55
C THR A 316 9.02 -49.81 -2.93
N PRO A 317 8.15 -50.71 -3.42
CA PRO A 317 7.58 -50.58 -4.76
C PRO A 317 6.78 -49.29 -4.90
N ALA A 318 6.99 -48.61 -6.02
CA ALA A 318 6.22 -47.44 -6.43
C ALA A 318 4.71 -47.76 -6.41
N ALA A 319 3.98 -47.04 -5.57
CA ALA A 319 2.52 -46.99 -5.64
C ALA A 319 2.11 -46.28 -6.96
N PRO A 320 1.00 -46.70 -7.59
CA PRO A 320 0.53 -46.11 -8.83
C PRO A 320 0.17 -44.61 -8.63
N PRO A 321 0.18 -43.80 -9.70
CA PRO A 321 -0.18 -42.39 -9.60
C PRO A 321 -1.66 -42.27 -9.24
N GLU A 322 -1.95 -41.88 -8.00
CA GLU A 322 -3.28 -41.44 -7.63
C GLU A 322 -3.62 -40.12 -8.34
N PRO A 323 -4.90 -39.88 -8.69
CA PRO A 323 -5.29 -38.69 -9.41
C PRO A 323 -4.96 -37.42 -8.62
N ALA A 324 -4.46 -36.40 -9.32
CA ALA A 324 -4.06 -35.10 -8.81
C ALA A 324 -5.25 -34.26 -8.28
N ALA A 325 -5.92 -34.75 -7.24
CA ALA A 325 -6.97 -34.05 -6.52
C ALA A 325 -6.60 -34.01 -5.03
N GLN A 326 -6.22 -32.81 -4.58
CA GLN A 326 -5.95 -32.41 -3.19
C GLN A 326 -4.59 -32.84 -2.60
N ALA A 327 -3.49 -32.33 -3.18
CA ALA A 327 -2.24 -32.23 -2.43
C ALA A 327 -2.42 -31.23 -1.26
N SER A 328 -2.43 -31.74 -0.03
CA SER A 328 -2.46 -30.89 1.18
C SER A 328 -1.16 -30.08 1.30
N LEU A 329 -1.22 -28.87 1.90
CA LEU A 329 -0.03 -28.03 2.11
C LEU A 329 1.11 -28.76 2.85
N ARG A 330 0.77 -29.70 3.75
CA ARG A 330 1.75 -30.54 4.46
C ARG A 330 2.53 -31.46 3.51
N HIS A 331 1.88 -31.99 2.47
CA HIS A 331 2.53 -32.82 1.46
C HIS A 331 3.46 -31.99 0.58
N ILE A 332 3.05 -30.79 0.19
CA ILE A 332 3.87 -29.85 -0.60
C ILE A 332 5.11 -29.42 0.20
N ALA A 333 4.97 -29.16 1.51
CA ALA A 333 6.10 -28.87 2.39
C ALA A 333 7.08 -30.05 2.51
N ALA A 334 6.59 -31.28 2.68
CA ALA A 334 7.44 -32.47 2.77
C ALA A 334 8.22 -32.77 1.47
N LEU A 335 7.68 -32.37 0.31
CA LEU A 335 8.38 -32.46 -0.97
C LEU A 335 9.42 -31.35 -1.15
N ALA A 336 9.19 -30.17 -0.57
CA ALA A 336 10.17 -29.07 -0.56
C ALA A 336 11.44 -29.47 0.20
N ASP A 337 11.28 -30.17 1.33
CA ASP A 337 12.39 -30.67 2.17
C ASP A 337 13.28 -31.71 1.46
N GLN A 338 12.80 -32.31 0.36
CA GLN A 338 13.55 -33.25 -0.47
C GLN A 338 14.39 -32.56 -1.57
N GLY A 339 14.44 -31.22 -1.60
CA GLY A 339 15.29 -30.43 -2.49
C GLY A 339 14.77 -30.25 -3.92
N ARG A 340 13.52 -30.63 -4.21
CA ARG A 340 12.90 -30.54 -5.55
C ARG A 340 12.14 -29.22 -5.75
N VAL A 341 12.78 -28.09 -5.47
CA VAL A 341 12.15 -26.75 -5.37
C VAL A 341 11.32 -26.35 -6.62
N ARG A 342 11.83 -26.63 -7.84
CA ARG A 342 11.16 -26.22 -9.10
C ARG A 342 9.84 -26.97 -9.37
N ASP A 343 9.81 -28.27 -9.11
CA ASP A 343 8.60 -29.09 -9.32
C ASP A 343 7.54 -28.78 -8.24
N VAL A 344 8.00 -28.46 -7.02
CA VAL A 344 7.14 -28.14 -5.88
C VAL A 344 6.51 -26.75 -6.01
N MET A 345 7.17 -25.81 -6.68
CA MET A 345 6.61 -24.47 -6.95
C MET A 345 5.33 -24.50 -7.79
N ALA A 346 5.26 -25.37 -8.80
CA ALA A 346 4.05 -25.54 -9.61
C ALA A 346 2.90 -26.11 -8.79
N GLN A 347 3.18 -27.07 -7.90
CA GLN A 347 2.18 -27.65 -7.00
C GLN A 347 1.67 -26.65 -5.95
N CYS A 348 2.57 -25.80 -5.42
CA CYS A 348 2.21 -24.72 -4.50
C CYS A 348 1.28 -23.69 -5.19
N HIS A 349 1.59 -23.30 -6.44
CA HIS A 349 0.70 -22.43 -7.22
C HIS A 349 -0.66 -23.06 -7.48
N ALA A 350 -0.69 -24.30 -7.96
CA ALA A 350 -1.93 -25.03 -8.22
C ALA A 350 -2.77 -25.19 -6.94
N HIS A 351 -2.14 -25.39 -5.79
CA HIS A 351 -2.84 -25.44 -4.50
C HIS A 351 -3.51 -24.11 -4.15
N ILE A 352 -2.80 -22.99 -4.34
CA ILE A 352 -3.34 -21.63 -4.10
C ILE A 352 -4.48 -21.30 -5.07
N GLU A 353 -4.36 -21.72 -6.33
CA GLU A 353 -5.42 -21.53 -7.33
C GLU A 353 -6.68 -22.35 -6.98
N LEU A 354 -6.51 -23.58 -6.51
CA LEU A 354 -7.62 -24.49 -6.23
C LEU A 354 -8.32 -24.22 -4.89
N HIS A 355 -7.57 -23.82 -3.84
CA HIS A 355 -8.09 -23.69 -2.47
C HIS A 355 -8.07 -22.24 -1.94
N GLY A 356 -7.54 -21.30 -2.72
CA GLY A 356 -7.35 -19.91 -2.32
C GLY A 356 -6.03 -19.69 -1.56
N ALA A 357 -5.61 -18.42 -1.51
CA ALA A 357 -4.41 -18.04 -0.79
C ALA A 357 -4.63 -18.09 0.73
N SER A 358 -3.82 -18.89 1.42
CA SER A 358 -3.72 -18.90 2.89
C SER A 358 -2.36 -18.34 3.33
N ALA A 359 -2.27 -17.91 4.59
CA ALA A 359 -1.02 -17.40 5.14
C ALA A 359 0.10 -18.46 5.06
N ASP A 360 -0.23 -19.72 5.37
CA ASP A 360 0.70 -20.86 5.29
C ASP A 360 1.12 -21.16 3.84
N ALA A 361 0.21 -21.07 2.87
CA ALA A 361 0.52 -21.31 1.46
C ALA A 361 1.45 -20.22 0.89
N LEU A 362 1.19 -18.96 1.24
CA LEU A 362 2.03 -17.82 0.83
C LEU A 362 3.40 -17.84 1.53
N HIS A 363 3.45 -18.31 2.77
CA HIS A 363 4.71 -18.54 3.46
C HIS A 363 5.53 -19.63 2.75
N LEU A 364 4.91 -20.77 2.41
CA LEU A 364 5.55 -21.87 1.68
C LEU A 364 6.04 -21.41 0.29
N GLN A 365 5.25 -20.61 -0.42
CA GLN A 365 5.66 -19.98 -1.67
C GLN A 365 6.90 -19.09 -1.46
N GLY A 366 6.94 -18.31 -0.38
CA GLY A 366 8.09 -17.47 -0.04
C GLY A 366 9.36 -18.29 0.22
N LEU A 367 9.25 -19.42 0.94
CA LEU A 367 10.35 -20.34 1.20
C LEU A 367 10.95 -20.91 -0.10
N LEU A 368 10.09 -21.35 -1.00
CA LEU A 368 10.53 -21.92 -2.27
C LEU A 368 11.19 -20.87 -3.18
N LEU A 369 10.67 -19.63 -3.19
CA LEU A 369 11.28 -18.51 -3.92
C LEU A 369 12.64 -18.11 -3.35
N ASP A 370 12.79 -18.17 -2.02
CA ASP A 370 14.06 -17.89 -1.34
C ASP A 370 15.10 -18.96 -1.67
N ALA A 371 14.71 -20.24 -1.61
CA ALA A 371 15.56 -21.37 -1.99
C ALA A 371 16.01 -21.33 -3.47
N ASP A 372 15.20 -20.77 -4.37
CA ASP A 372 15.54 -20.55 -5.79
C ASP A 372 16.33 -19.24 -6.02
N GLY A 373 16.71 -18.51 -4.97
CA GLY A 373 17.52 -17.29 -5.03
C GLY A 373 16.74 -16.02 -5.42
N GLN A 374 15.41 -16.09 -5.45
CA GLN A 374 14.52 -14.98 -5.83
C GLN A 374 14.12 -14.12 -4.62
N ALA A 375 15.10 -13.58 -3.89
CA ALA A 375 14.92 -12.88 -2.61
C ALA A 375 13.82 -11.80 -2.63
N ARG A 376 13.75 -10.97 -3.69
CA ARG A 376 12.72 -9.92 -3.80
C ARG A 376 11.29 -10.48 -3.91
N GLN A 377 11.12 -11.62 -4.58
CA GLN A 377 9.82 -12.27 -4.70
C GLN A 377 9.46 -13.03 -3.42
N ALA A 378 10.45 -13.65 -2.76
CA ALA A 378 10.28 -14.25 -1.45
C ALA A 378 9.80 -13.23 -0.41
N GLN A 379 10.40 -12.05 -0.36
CA GLN A 379 9.92 -10.96 0.50
C GLN A 379 8.48 -10.56 0.20
N ALA A 380 8.09 -10.49 -1.08
CA ALA A 380 6.72 -10.17 -1.46
C ALA A 380 5.73 -11.26 -0.99
N ALA A 381 6.10 -12.53 -1.12
CA ALA A 381 5.30 -13.66 -0.64
C ALA A 381 5.16 -13.66 0.89
N TYR A 382 6.25 -13.44 1.64
CA TYR A 382 6.18 -13.32 3.10
C TYR A 382 5.35 -12.12 3.56
N ARG A 383 5.42 -10.98 2.86
CA ARG A 383 4.56 -9.83 3.16
C ARG A 383 3.09 -10.13 2.89
N LYS A 384 2.76 -10.89 1.84
CA LYS A 384 1.39 -11.36 1.58
C LYS A 384 0.92 -12.35 2.65
N ALA A 385 1.79 -13.26 3.10
CA ALA A 385 1.47 -14.15 4.23
C ALA A 385 1.16 -13.36 5.50
N LEU A 386 1.97 -12.35 5.81
CA LEU A 386 1.77 -11.44 6.95
C LEU A 386 0.59 -10.48 6.79
N TYR A 387 0.09 -10.30 5.58
CA TYR A 387 -1.15 -9.57 5.33
C TYR A 387 -2.36 -10.41 5.75
N LEU A 388 -2.35 -11.71 5.42
CA LEU A 388 -3.42 -12.64 5.80
C LEU A 388 -3.36 -13.04 7.28
N ASP A 389 -2.18 -13.32 7.80
CA ASP A 389 -1.94 -13.52 9.24
C ASP A 389 -0.78 -12.64 9.72
N PRO A 390 -1.08 -11.46 10.30
CA PRO A 390 -0.08 -10.56 10.87
C PRO A 390 0.78 -11.18 12.00
N ASN A 391 0.36 -12.31 12.56
CA ASN A 391 1.07 -12.99 13.63
C ASN A 391 1.76 -14.28 13.15
N HIS A 392 1.79 -14.54 11.84
CA HIS A 392 2.47 -15.70 11.27
C HIS A 392 3.98 -15.62 11.56
N ARG A 393 4.42 -16.40 12.54
CA ARG A 393 5.75 -16.33 13.15
C ARG A 393 6.84 -16.65 12.13
N GLU A 394 6.64 -17.72 11.37
CA GLU A 394 7.58 -18.24 10.40
C GLU A 394 7.80 -17.22 9.28
N ALA A 395 6.73 -16.62 8.74
CA ALA A 395 6.85 -15.56 7.74
C ALA A 395 7.58 -14.30 8.30
N LEU A 396 7.39 -13.95 9.59
CA LEU A 396 8.14 -12.86 10.23
C LEU A 396 9.65 -13.17 10.31
N LEU A 397 10.02 -14.40 10.68
CA LEU A 397 11.42 -14.81 10.82
C LEU A 397 12.14 -14.86 9.47
N HIS A 398 11.52 -15.43 8.44
CA HIS A 398 12.11 -15.50 7.11
C HIS A 398 12.23 -14.12 6.46
N LEU A 399 11.22 -13.25 6.62
CA LEU A 399 11.33 -11.87 6.16
C LEU A 399 12.43 -11.12 6.92
N ALA A 400 12.60 -11.36 8.23
CA ALA A 400 13.68 -10.75 8.99
C ALA A 400 15.06 -11.15 8.46
N ALA A 401 15.25 -12.44 8.15
CA ALA A 401 16.50 -12.94 7.58
C ALA A 401 16.84 -12.29 6.24
N LEU A 402 15.86 -12.18 5.34
CA LEU A 402 16.05 -11.54 4.03
C LEU A 402 16.36 -10.05 4.13
N VAL A 403 15.66 -9.33 5.01
CA VAL A 403 15.86 -7.90 5.22
C VAL A 403 17.22 -7.62 5.91
N ALA A 404 17.67 -8.52 6.80
CA ALA A 404 19.03 -8.47 7.37
C ALA A 404 20.10 -8.69 6.29
N ALA A 405 19.89 -9.64 5.37
CA ALA A 405 20.81 -9.91 4.27
C ALA A 405 20.94 -8.73 3.28
N GLU A 406 19.90 -7.89 3.18
CA GLU A 406 19.90 -6.64 2.41
C GLU A 406 20.50 -5.44 3.19
N GLY A 407 20.91 -5.63 4.44
CA GLY A 407 21.56 -4.62 5.28
C GLY A 407 20.64 -3.82 6.19
N ASP A 408 19.33 -4.09 6.23
CA ASP A 408 18.39 -3.47 7.19
C ASP A 408 18.30 -4.32 8.47
N HIS A 409 19.37 -4.28 9.26
CA HIS A 409 19.46 -4.98 10.55
C HIS A 409 18.43 -4.49 11.56
N ASP A 410 18.03 -3.22 11.51
CA ASP A 410 17.02 -2.66 12.38
C ASP A 410 15.62 -3.20 12.04
N GLY A 411 15.30 -3.31 10.75
CA GLY A 411 14.09 -3.95 10.25
C GLY A 411 14.00 -5.42 10.62
N ALA A 412 15.11 -6.14 10.47
CA ALA A 412 15.20 -7.53 10.90
C ALA A 412 14.95 -7.69 12.40
N THR A 413 15.58 -6.85 13.23
CA THR A 413 15.42 -6.87 14.69
C THR A 413 13.95 -6.62 15.10
N ARG A 414 13.26 -5.68 14.44
CA ARG A 414 11.83 -5.42 14.69
C ARG A 414 10.94 -6.61 14.34
N LEU A 415 11.21 -7.27 13.23
CA LEU A 415 10.47 -8.45 12.78
C LEU A 415 10.70 -9.65 13.72
N GLN A 416 11.95 -9.87 14.15
CA GLN A 416 12.30 -10.89 15.15
C GLN A 416 11.64 -10.62 16.51
N ALA A 417 11.66 -9.37 17.00
CA ALA A 417 10.99 -9.00 18.24
C ALA A 417 9.46 -9.20 18.15
N ARG A 418 8.87 -9.00 16.96
CA ARG A 418 7.46 -9.27 16.72
C ARG A 418 7.16 -10.77 16.73
N ALA A 419 8.03 -11.60 16.15
CA ALA A 419 7.91 -13.06 16.17
C ALA A 419 8.02 -13.61 17.61
N ALA A 420 8.99 -13.14 18.39
CA ALA A 420 9.21 -13.58 19.77
C ALA A 420 8.03 -13.25 20.72
N ARG A 421 7.38 -12.09 20.53
CA ARG A 421 6.18 -11.72 21.31
C ARG A 421 4.97 -12.63 21.08
N GLN A 422 4.91 -13.36 19.97
CA GLN A 422 3.83 -14.31 19.70
C GLN A 422 4.08 -15.67 20.36
N GLU A 423 5.35 -16.06 20.52
CA GLU A 423 5.74 -17.29 21.23
C GLU A 423 5.41 -17.20 22.73
N ALA A 424 5.67 -16.04 23.35
CA ALA A 424 5.32 -15.75 24.74
C ALA A 424 3.80 -15.64 25.03
N ARG A 425 2.95 -15.68 24.00
CA ARG A 425 1.47 -15.66 24.11
C ARG A 425 0.83 -17.04 23.87
N ARG A 426 1.61 -18.01 23.39
CA ARG A 426 1.16 -19.39 23.08
C ARG A 426 1.64 -20.43 24.10
N GLY A 427 2.68 -20.13 24.88
CA GLY A 427 3.05 -20.86 26.10
C GLY A 427 2.43 -20.19 27.32
#